data_AF-A0A6J2UCK7-F1
#
_entry.id   AF-A0A6J2UCK7-F1
#
_cell.length_a   1.000
_cell.length_b   1.000
_cell.length_c   1.000
_cell.angle_alpha   90.00
_cell.angle_beta   90.00
_cell.angle_gamma   90.00
#
_symmetry.space_group_name_H-M   'P 1'
#
loop_
_entity.id
_entity.type
_entity.pdbx_description
1 polymer ?
#
loop_
_entity_poly.entity_id
_entity_poly.type
_entity_poly.pdbx_seq_one_letter_code
_entity_poly.pdbx_strand_id
1 'polypeptide(L)'
;MKFILVLLAAAWAICVADAQKFCSAACPKIFDPVCGHNGRCYKQFSNNCIFDYEQCMLKKNQLPEFNLVITSKCGPEEKPRCSDIAVNNFGPQQ
;
A
#
# COMPACT_ATOMS: atom_id res chain seq x y z
N MET A 1 -29.23 -38.26 -0.81
CA MET A 1 -29.12 -38.26 0.67
C MET A 1 -27.67 -38.40 1.18
N LYS A 2 -26.79 -39.17 0.53
CA LYS A 2 -25.37 -39.32 0.93
C LYS A 2 -24.45 -38.13 0.55
N PHE A 3 -24.84 -37.34 -0.46
CA PHE A 3 -24.04 -36.22 -0.99
C PHE A 3 -24.14 -34.92 -0.18
N ILE A 4 -25.22 -34.73 0.59
CA ILE A 4 -25.46 -33.51 1.38
C ILE A 4 -24.48 -33.42 2.55
N LEU A 5 -24.08 -34.55 3.14
CA LEU A 5 -23.10 -34.61 4.23
C LEU A 5 -21.68 -34.22 3.77
N VAL A 6 -21.34 -34.46 2.51
CA VAL A 6 -20.02 -34.14 1.94
C VAL A 6 -19.87 -32.62 1.75
N LEU A 7 -20.96 -31.93 1.38
CA LEU A 7 -20.97 -30.48 1.18
C LEU A 7 -20.87 -29.70 2.49
N LEU A 8 -21.46 -30.23 3.57
CA LEU A 8 -21.35 -29.63 4.90
C LEU A 8 -19.94 -29.78 5.50
N ALA A 9 -19.26 -30.90 5.23
CA ALA A 9 -17.88 -31.11 5.65
C ALA A 9 -16.90 -30.19 4.89
N ALA A 10 -17.15 -29.93 3.61
CA ALA A 10 -16.34 -29.01 2.80
C ALA A 10 -16.49 -27.53 3.21
N ALA A 11 -17.65 -27.15 3.76
CA ALA A 11 -17.92 -25.79 4.20
C ALA A 11 -17.15 -25.36 5.48
N TRP A 12 -16.52 -26.31 6.19
CA TRP A 12 -15.85 -26.06 7.48
C TRP A 12 -14.32 -26.13 7.39
N ALA A 13 -13.77 -26.46 6.23
CA ALA A 13 -12.32 -26.63 6.02
C ALA A 13 -11.64 -25.41 5.37
N ILE A 14 -12.18 -24.19 5.57
CA ILE A 14 -11.53 -22.97 5.09
C ILE A 14 -10.72 -22.37 6.24
N CYS A 15 -9.54 -22.93 6.49
CA CYS A 15 -8.53 -22.26 7.31
C CYS A 15 -7.63 -21.45 6.36
N VAL A 16 -7.97 -20.18 6.11
CA VAL A 16 -7.05 -19.26 5.44
C VAL A 16 -5.94 -18.93 6.44
N ALA A 17 -4.74 -19.46 6.20
CA ALA A 17 -3.55 -19.03 6.92
C ALA A 17 -3.18 -17.62 6.43
N ASP A 18 -3.56 -16.58 7.18
CA ASP A 18 -3.10 -15.22 6.93
C ASP A 18 -1.62 -15.13 7.30
N ALA A 19 -0.74 -15.24 6.30
CA ALA A 19 0.67 -14.93 6.45
C ALA A 19 0.80 -13.41 6.62
N GLN A 20 0.59 -12.91 7.83
CA GLN A 20 0.76 -11.49 8.15
C GLN A 20 2.21 -11.08 7.83
N LYS A 21 2.43 -10.45 6.67
CA LYS A 21 3.74 -9.89 6.30
C LYS A 21 4.08 -8.77 7.28
N PHE A 22 5.15 -8.93 8.03
CA PHE A 22 5.71 -7.86 8.87
C PHE A 22 6.43 -6.83 7.98
N CYS A 23 6.12 -5.55 8.17
CA CYS A 23 6.81 -4.46 7.48
C CYS A 23 8.12 -4.15 8.21
N SER A 24 9.26 -4.41 7.56
CA SER A 24 10.58 -4.14 8.13
C SER A 24 10.85 -2.63 8.16
N ALA A 25 11.05 -2.06 9.34
CA ALA A 25 11.36 -0.64 9.52
C ALA A 25 12.86 -0.32 9.40
N ALA A 26 13.72 -1.31 9.12
CA ALA A 26 15.15 -1.13 9.04
C ALA A 26 15.57 -0.60 7.66
N CYS A 27 15.65 0.73 7.51
CA CYS A 27 16.12 1.38 6.29
C CYS A 27 17.41 2.18 6.52
N PRO A 28 18.34 2.20 5.54
CA PRO A 28 19.53 3.04 5.62
C PRO A 28 19.14 4.53 5.55
N LYS A 29 19.92 5.37 6.23
CA LYS A 29 19.76 6.84 6.20
C LYS A 29 20.45 7.46 4.98
N ILE A 30 20.14 6.94 3.78
CA ILE A 30 20.65 7.44 2.51
C ILE A 30 19.55 8.27 1.85
N PHE A 31 19.91 9.42 1.28
CA PHE A 31 19.00 10.24 0.49
C PHE A 31 19.13 9.89 -0.99
N ASP A 32 18.17 9.12 -1.49
CA ASP A 32 18.07 8.68 -2.88
C ASP A 32 16.60 8.71 -3.31
N PRO A 33 16.03 9.92 -3.46
CA PRO A 33 14.59 10.11 -3.38
C PRO A 33 13.84 9.43 -4.53
N VAL A 34 12.62 8.99 -4.25
CA VAL A 34 11.70 8.44 -5.26
C VAL A 34 10.34 9.15 -5.21
N CYS A 35 9.62 9.17 -6.33
CA CYS A 35 8.30 9.78 -6.44
C CYS A 35 7.24 8.72 -6.67
N GLY A 36 6.17 8.75 -5.86
CA GLY A 36 5.03 7.86 -5.99
C GLY A 36 3.72 8.63 -6.21
N HIS A 37 2.75 7.98 -6.86
CA HIS A 37 1.41 8.51 -7.11
C HIS A 37 0.34 7.47 -6.78
N ASN A 38 -0.65 7.85 -5.97
CA ASN A 38 -1.71 6.95 -5.50
C ASN A 38 -3.06 7.14 -6.20
N GLY A 39 -3.07 7.74 -7.39
CA GLY A 39 -4.29 8.10 -8.13
C GLY A 39 -4.88 9.45 -7.74
N ARG A 40 -4.49 10.01 -6.58
CA ARG A 40 -4.95 11.32 -6.10
C ARG A 40 -3.85 12.35 -6.08
N CYS A 41 -2.67 11.98 -5.58
CA CYS A 41 -1.59 12.93 -5.32
C CYS A 41 -0.22 12.29 -5.39
N TYR A 42 0.77 13.15 -5.57
CA TYR A 42 2.18 12.77 -5.61
C TYR A 42 2.81 12.93 -4.23
N LYS A 43 3.64 11.96 -3.85
CA LYS A 43 4.45 11.99 -2.63
C LYS A 43 5.89 11.63 -2.96
N GLN A 44 6.82 12.37 -2.38
CA GLN A 44 8.24 12.06 -2.42
C GLN A 44 8.62 11.22 -1.20
N PHE A 45 9.47 10.23 -1.40
CA PHE A 45 10.04 9.37 -0.38
C PHE A 45 11.55 9.52 -0.38
N SER A 46 12.19 9.39 0.78
CA SER A 46 13.62 9.67 0.93
C SER A 46 14.53 8.66 0.23
N ASN A 47 14.07 7.41 0.10
CA ASN A 47 14.70 6.35 -0.68
C ASN A 47 13.73 5.20 -0.98
N ASN A 48 14.17 4.26 -1.82
CA ASN A 48 13.36 3.10 -2.19
C ASN A 48 12.99 2.21 -0.99
N CYS A 49 13.88 2.05 0.00
CA CYS A 49 13.55 1.27 1.20
C CYS A 49 12.40 1.90 1.99
N ILE A 50 12.42 3.22 2.18
CA ILE A 50 11.34 3.95 2.86
C ILE A 50 10.05 3.86 2.05
N PHE A 51 10.13 3.95 0.72
CA PHE A 51 8.98 3.75 -0.16
C PHE A 51 8.34 2.36 0.05
N ASP A 52 9.12 1.29 0.00
CA ASP A 52 8.64 -0.09 0.16
C ASP A 52 8.05 -0.34 1.56
N TYR A 53 8.70 0.21 2.59
CA TYR A 53 8.19 0.15 3.97
C TYR A 53 6.83 0.83 4.09
N GLU A 54 6.69 2.04 3.52
CA GLU A 54 5.42 2.75 3.53
C GLU A 54 4.34 2.01 2.72
N GLN A 55 4.67 1.45 1.54
CA GLN A 55 3.72 0.60 0.78
C GLN A 55 3.22 -0.57 1.61
N CYS A 56 4.12 -1.25 2.30
CA CYS A 56 3.76 -2.35 3.20
C CYS A 56 2.78 -1.89 4.29
N MET A 57 3.06 -0.74 4.91
CA MET A 57 2.19 -0.19 5.96
C MET A 57 0.83 0.25 5.42
N LEU A 58 0.79 0.84 4.23
CA LEU A 58 -0.46 1.21 3.56
C LEU A 58 -1.32 -0.02 3.30
N LYS A 59 -0.72 -1.06 2.70
CA LYS A 59 -1.39 -2.33 2.43
C LYS A 59 -1.91 -3.00 3.70
N LYS A 60 -1.10 -3.02 4.77
CA LYS A 60 -1.51 -3.58 6.08
C LYS A 60 -2.71 -2.84 6.66
N ASN A 61 -2.78 -1.53 6.46
CA ASN A 61 -3.84 -0.67 6.97
C ASN A 61 -4.99 -0.47 5.96
N GLN A 62 -4.99 -1.18 4.83
CA GLN A 62 -5.99 -1.05 3.76
C GLN A 62 -6.14 0.39 3.26
N LEU A 63 -5.01 1.12 3.19
CA LEU A 63 -4.93 2.48 2.69
C LEU A 63 -4.44 2.50 1.23
N PRO A 64 -4.72 3.56 0.45
CA PRO A 64 -4.28 3.69 -0.92
C PRO A 64 -2.74 3.62 -1.05
N GLU A 65 -2.28 2.61 -1.79
CA GLU A 65 -0.87 2.41 -2.17
C GLU A 65 -0.42 3.46 -3.20
N PHE A 66 0.88 3.75 -3.26
CA PHE A 66 1.47 4.60 -4.28
C PHE A 66 2.14 3.75 -5.35
N ASN A 67 1.87 4.05 -6.61
CA ASN A 67 2.64 3.52 -7.72
C ASN A 67 3.91 4.34 -7.90
N LEU A 68 5.04 3.66 -8.10
CA LEU A 68 6.29 4.32 -8.41
C LEU A 68 6.16 5.04 -9.77
N VAL A 69 6.41 6.35 -9.77
CA VAL A 69 6.37 7.19 -10.98
C VAL A 69 7.77 7.30 -11.56
N ILE A 70 8.72 7.74 -10.74
CA ILE A 70 10.11 7.92 -11.13
C ILE A 70 11.03 7.66 -9.93
N THR A 71 12.20 7.08 -10.20
CA THR A 71 13.26 6.83 -9.20
C THR A 71 14.09 8.08 -8.93
N SER A 72 13.42 9.22 -8.85
CA SER A 72 14.00 10.50 -8.46
C SER A 72 13.00 11.24 -7.58
N LYS A 73 13.43 12.38 -7.03
CA LYS A 73 12.49 13.33 -6.41
C LYS A 73 11.35 13.67 -7.37
N CYS A 74 10.17 13.99 -6.82
CA CYS A 74 9.09 14.55 -7.62
C CYS A 74 9.53 15.91 -8.17
N GLY A 75 9.32 16.13 -9.45
CA GLY A 75 9.49 17.41 -10.11
C GLY A 75 8.38 18.42 -9.79
N PRO A 76 8.38 19.55 -10.53
CA PRO A 76 7.38 20.60 -10.38
C PRO A 76 6.05 20.30 -11.11
N GLU A 77 6.03 19.32 -12.02
CA GLU A 77 4.85 18.94 -12.81
C GLU A 77 3.98 17.92 -12.08
N GLU A 78 4.55 17.16 -11.13
CA GLU A 78 3.90 16.17 -10.27
C GLU A 78 3.05 16.84 -9.20
N LYS A 79 1.87 17.31 -9.63
CA LYS A 79 0.85 17.94 -8.82
C LYS A 79 -0.49 17.21 -8.99
N PRO A 80 -1.37 17.21 -7.97
CA PRO A 80 -1.20 17.83 -6.65
C PRO A 80 -0.27 17.02 -5.73
N ARG A 81 0.41 17.68 -4.78
CA ARG A 81 1.22 16.98 -3.75
C ARG A 81 0.34 16.58 -2.58
N CYS A 82 0.60 15.41 -1.99
CA CYS A 82 -0.21 14.91 -0.88
C CYS A 82 -0.13 15.80 0.37
N SER A 83 0.96 16.54 0.56
CA SER A 83 1.10 17.53 1.63
C SER A 83 0.10 18.68 1.52
N ASP A 84 -0.38 18.95 0.31
CA ASP A 84 -1.18 20.13 -0.01
C ASP A 84 -2.68 19.81 -0.01
N ILE A 85 -3.05 18.53 0.11
CA ILE A 85 -4.44 18.07 0.08
C ILE A 85 -4.97 17.92 1.51
N ALA A 86 -6.11 18.55 1.79
CA ALA A 86 -6.85 18.32 3.03
C ALA A 86 -7.30 16.85 3.14
N VAL A 87 -6.91 16.19 4.24
CA VAL A 87 -7.18 14.76 4.54
C VAL A 87 -8.68 14.41 4.47
N ASN A 88 -9.55 15.41 4.64
CA ASN A 88 -11.00 15.29 4.58
C ASN A 88 -11.53 14.84 3.20
N ASN A 89 -10.73 14.94 2.14
CA ASN A 89 -11.09 14.51 0.78
C ASN A 89 -10.69 13.06 0.45
N PHE A 90 -10.05 12.34 1.39
CA PHE A 90 -9.65 10.93 1.24
C PHE A 90 -10.80 9.97 1.57
N GLY A 91 -12.02 10.30 1.13
CA GLY A 91 -13.11 9.33 1.08
C GLY A 91 -12.77 8.15 0.15
N PRO A 92 -13.53 7.04 0.21
CA PRO A 92 -13.29 5.89 -0.65
C PRO A 92 -13.25 6.35 -2.11
N GLN A 93 -12.16 6.02 -2.80
CA GLN A 93 -12.11 6.11 -4.25
C GLN A 93 -13.13 5.07 -4.76
N GLN A 94 -14.21 5.54 -5.38
CA GLN A 94 -15.17 4.70 -6.09
C GLN A 94 -14.55 4.17 -7.39
#